data_AF-A0A444R0W6-F1
#
_entry.id   AF-A0A444R0W6-F1
#
_cell.length_a   1.000
_cell.length_b   1.000
_cell.length_c   1.000
_cell.angle_alpha   90.00
_cell.angle_beta   90.00
_cell.angle_gamma   90.00
#
_symmetry.space_group_name_H-M   'P 1'
#
loop_
_entity.id
_entity.type
_entity.pdbx_description
1 polymer ?
#
loop_
_entity_poly.entity_id
_entity_poly.type
_entity_poly.pdbx_seq_one_letter_code
_entity_poly.pdbx_strand_id
1 'polypeptide(L)'
;EVSMEEGLAKRLNVALGDTVTFMGDTQEFRAKVTSLRKVDWESLRPNFYFIFPEGALDGQPQSWLTSFRWENGNGMLTQLNRQFPTISLLDIGAILKQVGQVLEQVSRALEVMVVLVTACGMLLLLAQVQVGMRQRHQELVVWRTLGAGKKLLRTTLWCEFAMLGFVSGLVAAIGAETALAVLQSKVFDFPWEPDWRLWIVLPCSGALLLSLCGGWLGARLLKGKAL
;
A
#
# COMPACT_ATOMS: atom_id res chain seq x y z
N GLU A 1 -20.46 36.25 -14.31
CA GLU A 1 -20.32 34.82 -14.69
C GLU A 1 -19.26 34.19 -13.80
N VAL A 2 -19.33 32.87 -13.53
CA VAL A 2 -18.36 32.18 -12.66
C VAL A 2 -18.08 30.77 -13.18
N SER A 3 -16.81 30.37 -13.14
CA SER A 3 -16.39 28.98 -13.31
C SER A 3 -16.35 28.28 -11.96
N MET A 4 -17.00 27.12 -11.84
CA MET A 4 -17.12 26.39 -10.57
C MET A 4 -16.48 25.01 -10.66
N GLU A 5 -15.94 24.52 -9.54
CA GLU A 5 -15.40 23.17 -9.42
C GLU A 5 -16.51 22.09 -9.45
N GLU A 6 -16.29 21.04 -10.24
CA GLU A 6 -17.28 19.98 -10.51
C GLU A 6 -17.71 19.23 -9.24
N GLY A 7 -16.80 18.94 -8.31
CA GLY A 7 -17.09 18.26 -7.05
C GLY A 7 -18.00 19.07 -6.14
N LEU A 8 -17.72 20.37 -5.99
CA LEU A 8 -18.57 21.30 -5.24
C LEU A 8 -19.93 21.47 -5.90
N ALA A 9 -19.99 21.56 -7.23
CA ALA A 9 -21.23 21.64 -7.98
C ALA A 9 -22.15 20.45 -7.69
N LYS A 10 -21.60 19.24 -7.67
CA LYS A 10 -22.33 18.00 -7.32
C LYS A 10 -22.82 18.02 -5.87
N ARG A 11 -22.01 18.50 -4.93
CA ARG A 11 -22.37 18.56 -3.50
C ARG A 11 -23.46 19.59 -3.20
N LEU A 12 -23.44 20.72 -3.90
CA LEU A 12 -24.43 21.78 -3.77
C LEU A 12 -25.64 21.58 -4.71
N ASN A 13 -25.60 20.55 -5.56
CA ASN A 13 -26.63 20.23 -6.55
C ASN A 13 -26.93 21.41 -7.51
N VAL A 14 -25.88 22.12 -7.93
CA VAL A 14 -25.95 23.29 -8.81
C VAL A 14 -25.59 22.88 -10.24
N ALA A 15 -26.44 23.23 -11.20
CA ALA A 15 -26.25 22.91 -12.62
C ALA A 15 -25.63 24.06 -13.41
N LEU A 16 -25.17 23.75 -14.63
CA LEU A 16 -24.67 24.77 -15.55
C LEU A 16 -25.81 25.74 -15.91
N GLY A 17 -25.59 27.04 -15.74
CA GLY A 17 -26.59 28.08 -15.98
C GLY A 17 -27.33 28.57 -14.74
N ASP A 18 -27.16 27.92 -13.59
CA ASP A 18 -27.74 28.38 -12.33
C ASP A 18 -27.07 29.67 -11.83
N THR A 19 -27.80 30.44 -11.04
CA THR A 19 -27.29 31.68 -10.42
C THR A 19 -27.00 31.44 -8.95
N VAL A 20 -25.76 31.66 -8.55
CA VAL A 20 -25.31 31.53 -7.16
C VAL A 20 -25.15 32.95 -6.59
N THR A 21 -25.69 33.16 -5.40
CA THR A 21 -25.51 34.40 -4.64
C THR A 21 -24.33 34.24 -3.69
N PHE A 22 -23.38 35.15 -3.77
CA PHE A 22 -22.21 35.22 -2.92
C PHE A 22 -22.33 36.43 -1.98
N MET A 23 -21.89 36.24 -0.75
CA MET A 23 -21.79 37.31 0.25
C MET A 23 -20.32 37.69 0.37
N GLY A 24 -19.96 38.88 -0.09
CA GLY A 24 -18.62 39.44 0.07
C GLY A 24 -18.66 40.68 0.95
N ASP A 25 -18.05 40.59 2.12
CA ASP A 25 -18.07 41.62 3.17
C ASP A 25 -19.52 41.96 3.59
N THR A 26 -20.11 43.04 3.07
CA THR A 26 -21.49 43.49 3.36
C THR A 26 -22.38 43.58 2.11
N GLN A 27 -21.90 43.21 0.92
CA GLN A 27 -22.67 43.26 -0.33
C GLN A 27 -22.93 41.86 -0.89
N GLU A 28 -24.17 41.62 -1.29
CA GLU A 28 -24.52 40.42 -2.05
C GLU A 28 -24.24 40.66 -3.52
N PHE A 29 -23.56 39.72 -4.17
CA PHE A 29 -23.41 39.71 -5.62
C PHE A 29 -23.82 38.36 -6.18
N ARG A 30 -24.48 38.39 -7.34
CA ARG A 30 -25.00 37.19 -8.01
C ARG A 30 -24.15 36.88 -9.24
N ALA A 31 -23.74 35.63 -9.38
CA ALA A 31 -23.02 35.18 -10.56
C ALA A 31 -23.66 33.92 -11.14
N LYS A 32 -23.81 33.92 -12.47
CA LYS A 32 -24.27 32.77 -13.24
C LYS A 32 -23.11 31.80 -13.49
N VAL A 33 -23.32 30.52 -13.21
CA VAL A 33 -22.37 29.44 -13.45
C VAL A 33 -22.31 29.15 -14.95
N THR A 34 -21.19 29.46 -15.60
CA THR A 34 -21.01 29.28 -17.06
C THR A 34 -20.15 28.09 -17.42
N SER A 35 -19.29 27.63 -16.52
CA SER A 35 -18.42 26.47 -16.74
C SER A 35 -18.23 25.67 -15.46
N LEU A 36 -18.12 24.35 -15.63
CA LEU A 36 -17.68 23.43 -14.60
C LEU A 36 -16.28 22.92 -14.93
N ARG A 37 -15.36 22.99 -13.97
CA ARG A 37 -13.99 22.48 -14.15
C ARG A 37 -13.72 21.32 -13.20
N LYS A 38 -13.04 20.29 -13.71
CA LYS A 38 -12.45 19.25 -12.87
C LYS A 38 -11.14 19.79 -12.29
N VAL A 39 -10.96 19.67 -10.98
CA VAL A 39 -9.81 20.23 -10.26
C VAL A 39 -9.03 19.10 -9.64
N ASP A 40 -7.77 19.01 -10.03
CA ASP A 40 -6.84 18.09 -9.42
C ASP A 40 -6.19 18.74 -8.20
N TRP A 41 -6.75 18.45 -7.02
CA TRP A 41 -6.23 18.90 -5.73
C TRP A 41 -4.93 18.20 -5.34
N GLU A 42 -4.58 17.07 -5.99
CA GLU A 42 -3.34 16.34 -5.76
C GLU A 42 -2.14 17.03 -6.42
N SER A 43 -2.39 17.91 -7.39
CA SER A 43 -1.35 18.69 -8.07
C SER A 43 -0.59 19.68 -7.17
N LEU A 44 -1.06 19.89 -5.92
CA LEU A 44 -0.52 20.84 -4.93
C LEU A 44 -0.36 22.28 -5.46
N ARG A 45 -1.07 22.60 -6.55
CA ARG A 45 -1.14 23.94 -7.12
C ARG A 45 -2.25 24.73 -6.43
N PRO A 46 -2.09 26.06 -6.26
CA PRO A 46 -3.18 26.93 -5.83
C PRO A 46 -4.37 26.77 -6.77
N ASN A 47 -5.46 26.24 -6.25
CA ASN A 47 -6.70 26.00 -6.97
C ASN A 47 -7.86 26.65 -6.21
N PHE A 48 -8.83 27.22 -6.92
CA PHE A 48 -9.95 27.95 -6.31
C PHE A 48 -11.30 27.37 -6.72
N TYR A 49 -12.20 27.11 -5.76
CA TYR A 49 -13.53 26.54 -6.06
C TYR A 49 -14.35 27.37 -7.06
N PHE A 50 -14.16 28.69 -7.05
CA PHE A 50 -14.81 29.64 -7.95
C PHE A 50 -13.76 30.51 -8.62
N ILE A 51 -13.88 30.72 -9.94
CA ILE A 51 -13.05 31.64 -10.71
C ILE A 51 -13.96 32.65 -11.41
N PHE A 52 -13.71 33.92 -11.15
CA PHE A 52 -14.45 35.05 -11.74
C PHE A 52 -13.62 35.69 -12.86
N PRO A 53 -14.28 36.32 -13.85
CA PRO A 53 -13.58 37.11 -14.85
C PRO A 53 -12.89 38.34 -14.23
N GLU A 54 -11.86 38.85 -14.90
CA GLU A 54 -11.16 40.08 -14.48
C GLU A 54 -12.14 41.25 -14.31
N GLY A 55 -11.95 42.08 -13.28
CA GLY A 55 -12.81 43.21 -12.96
C GLY A 55 -14.02 42.90 -12.07
N ALA A 56 -14.43 41.64 -11.92
CA ALA A 56 -15.63 41.28 -11.15
C ALA A 56 -15.45 41.36 -9.62
N LEU A 57 -14.21 41.38 -9.13
CA LEU A 57 -13.86 41.34 -7.70
C LEU A 57 -12.88 42.46 -7.28
N ASP A 58 -12.70 43.49 -8.11
CA ASP A 58 -11.70 44.55 -7.87
C ASP A 58 -12.00 45.41 -6.63
N GLY A 59 -13.25 45.45 -6.18
CA GLY A 59 -13.67 46.17 -4.97
C GLY A 59 -13.56 45.39 -3.67
N GLN A 60 -13.10 44.13 -3.70
CA GLN A 60 -13.02 43.24 -2.53
C GLN A 60 -11.58 43.11 -2.02
N PRO A 61 -11.35 42.76 -0.74
CA PRO A 61 -10.01 42.50 -0.21
C PRO A 61 -9.31 41.37 -0.98
N GLN A 62 -8.16 41.68 -1.60
CA GLN A 62 -7.41 40.71 -2.39
C GLN A 62 -6.20 40.17 -1.62
N SER A 63 -6.06 38.85 -1.59
CA SER A 63 -4.85 38.16 -1.11
C SER A 63 -4.18 37.48 -2.28
N TRP A 64 -2.89 37.72 -2.46
CA TRP A 64 -2.09 37.15 -3.54
C TRP A 64 -1.44 35.87 -3.04
N LEU A 65 -1.74 34.75 -3.72
CA LEU A 65 -1.15 33.46 -3.43
C LEU A 65 -0.38 32.98 -4.65
N THR A 66 0.87 32.57 -4.44
CA THR A 66 1.71 31.97 -5.48
C THR A 66 2.37 30.70 -4.95
N SER A 67 2.71 29.79 -5.85
CA SER A 67 3.52 28.62 -5.53
C SER A 67 4.71 28.55 -6.47
N PHE A 68 5.84 28.07 -5.94
CA PHE A 68 7.04 27.82 -6.72
C PHE A 68 7.65 26.50 -6.26
N ARG A 69 8.32 25.81 -7.18
CA ARG A 69 9.08 24.60 -6.87
C ARG A 69 10.54 24.99 -6.63
N TRP A 70 11.11 24.50 -5.55
CA TRP A 70 12.50 24.71 -5.21
C TRP A 70 13.13 23.40 -4.73
N GLU A 71 14.25 23.02 -5.34
CA GLU A 71 14.91 21.73 -5.07
C GLU A 71 16.19 21.86 -4.21
N ASN A 72 16.73 23.08 -4.03
CA ASN A 72 18.04 23.31 -3.41
C ASN A 72 17.99 23.64 -1.90
N GLY A 73 17.08 23.00 -1.16
CA GLY A 73 17.03 23.05 0.31
C GLY A 73 16.44 24.32 0.93
N ASN A 74 16.37 24.36 2.27
CA ASN A 74 15.55 25.33 3.03
C ASN A 74 16.20 26.71 3.25
N GLY A 75 17.45 26.91 2.80
CA GLY A 75 18.18 28.16 3.01
C GLY A 75 17.50 29.37 2.34
N MET A 76 16.90 29.17 1.17
CA MET A 76 16.19 30.22 0.42
C MET A 76 14.94 30.70 1.17
N LEU A 77 14.13 29.80 1.75
CA LEU A 77 12.94 30.17 2.52
C LEU A 77 13.28 31.05 3.73
N THR A 78 14.40 30.75 4.40
CA THR A 78 14.87 31.51 5.56
C THR A 78 15.36 32.91 5.15
N GLN A 79 16.03 33.02 4.01
CA GLN A 79 16.45 34.32 3.45
C GLN A 79 15.26 35.16 2.98
N LEU A 80 14.26 34.53 2.36
CA LEU A 80 13.07 35.19 1.85
C LEU A 80 12.20 35.75 2.99
N ASN A 81 12.02 34.99 4.08
CA ASN A 81 11.33 35.46 5.28
C ASN A 81 12.05 36.66 5.94
N ARG A 82 13.40 36.66 5.93
CA ARG A 82 14.19 37.78 6.44
C ARG A 82 14.07 39.05 5.59
N GLN A 83 13.98 38.92 4.27
CA GLN A 83 13.84 40.06 3.37
C GLN A 83 12.40 40.59 3.29
N PHE A 84 11.40 39.72 3.43
CA PHE A 84 9.99 40.07 3.30
C PHE A 84 9.14 39.46 4.44
N PRO A 85 9.17 40.04 5.65
CA PRO A 85 8.45 39.52 6.81
C PRO A 85 6.92 39.61 6.69
N THR A 86 6.41 40.37 5.71
CA THR A 86 4.98 40.51 5.41
C THR A 86 4.42 39.34 4.59
N ILE A 87 5.28 38.46 4.06
CA ILE A 87 4.86 37.30 3.25
C ILE A 87 4.78 36.05 4.13
N SER A 88 3.60 35.42 4.18
CA SER A 88 3.44 34.10 4.79
C SER A 88 3.97 33.02 3.86
N LEU A 89 5.03 32.32 4.27
CA LEU A 89 5.65 31.24 3.51
C LEU A 89 5.23 29.90 4.12
N LEU A 90 4.70 29.01 3.28
CA LEU A 90 4.28 27.67 3.68
C LEU A 90 5.14 26.62 2.97
N ASP A 91 5.93 25.87 3.74
CA ASP A 91 6.75 24.77 3.23
C ASP A 91 5.94 23.46 3.17
N ILE A 92 5.32 23.23 2.01
CA ILE A 92 4.59 21.98 1.72
C ILE A 92 5.54 20.78 1.74
N GLY A 93 6.81 20.96 1.36
CA GLY A 93 7.81 19.89 1.32
C GLY A 93 8.15 19.36 2.70
N ALA A 94 8.31 20.25 3.69
CA ALA A 94 8.53 19.85 5.08
C ALA A 94 7.34 19.08 5.66
N ILE A 95 6.11 19.51 5.38
CA ILE A 95 4.88 18.83 5.83
C ILE A 95 4.81 17.43 5.21
N LEU A 96 5.03 17.30 3.90
CA LEU A 96 5.03 16.01 3.22
C LEU A 96 6.13 15.08 3.75
N LYS A 97 7.32 15.62 4.04
CA LYS A 97 8.41 14.85 4.65
C LYS A 97 8.02 14.33 6.04
N GLN A 98 7.37 15.16 6.85
CA GLN A 98 6.91 14.75 8.17
C GLN A 98 5.83 13.66 8.09
N VAL A 99 4.85 13.83 7.20
CA VAL A 99 3.83 12.78 6.94
C VAL A 99 4.50 11.50 6.45
N GLY A 100 5.46 11.60 5.53
CA GLY A 100 6.24 10.47 5.02
C GLY A 100 7.00 9.75 6.13
N GLN A 101 7.60 10.47 7.07
CA GLN A 101 8.29 9.89 8.22
C GLN A 101 7.34 9.13 9.16
N VAL A 102 6.14 9.67 9.41
CA VAL A 102 5.13 8.97 10.22
C VAL A 102 4.68 7.70 9.51
N LEU A 103 4.40 7.78 8.21
CA LEU A 103 4.03 6.61 7.40
C LEU A 103 5.14 5.56 7.38
N GLU A 104 6.40 5.98 7.26
CA GLU A 104 7.56 5.08 7.30
C GLU A 104 7.68 4.40 8.68
N GLN A 105 7.47 5.13 9.76
CA GLN A 105 7.50 4.56 11.11
C GLN A 105 6.38 3.52 11.31
N VAL A 106 5.17 3.82 10.83
CA VAL A 106 4.05 2.87 10.86
C VAL A 106 4.35 1.65 10.00
N SER A 107 4.91 1.84 8.81
CA SER A 107 5.30 0.76 7.90
C SER A 107 6.34 -0.17 8.54
N ARG A 108 7.38 0.39 9.17
CA ARG A 108 8.39 -0.40 9.91
C ARG A 108 7.78 -1.18 11.08
N ALA A 109 6.84 -0.60 11.81
CA ALA A 109 6.16 -1.30 12.90
C ALA A 109 5.35 -2.51 12.37
N LEU A 110 4.63 -2.32 11.27
CA LEU A 110 3.90 -3.39 10.61
C LEU A 110 4.83 -4.46 10.04
N GLU A 111 5.97 -4.08 9.47
CA GLU A 111 6.99 -5.01 8.98
C GLU A 111 7.49 -5.93 10.10
N VAL A 112 7.82 -5.38 11.27
CA VAL A 112 8.22 -6.16 12.44
C VAL A 112 7.09 -7.11 12.87
N MET A 113 5.83 -6.67 12.86
CA MET A 113 4.69 -7.54 13.16
C MET A 113 4.57 -8.69 12.16
N VAL A 114 4.71 -8.43 10.85
CA VAL A 114 4.66 -9.45 9.80
C VAL A 114 5.76 -10.48 10.01
N VAL A 115 6.99 -10.05 10.34
CA VAL A 115 8.10 -10.96 10.64
C VAL A 115 7.78 -11.85 11.83
N LEU A 116 7.26 -11.28 12.92
CA LEU A 116 6.90 -12.04 14.13
C LEU A 116 5.76 -13.04 13.87
N VAL A 117 4.72 -12.62 13.16
CA VAL A 117 3.58 -13.49 12.79
C VAL A 117 4.06 -14.63 11.89
N THR A 118 4.93 -14.33 10.92
CA THR A 118 5.51 -15.35 10.03
C THR A 118 6.38 -16.34 10.82
N ALA A 119 7.19 -15.87 11.77
CA ALA A 119 7.98 -16.73 12.65
C ALA A 119 7.07 -17.63 13.51
N CYS A 120 5.99 -17.08 14.07
CA CYS A 120 5.00 -17.85 14.81
C CYS A 120 4.33 -18.92 13.93
N GLY A 121 3.93 -18.56 12.71
CA GLY A 121 3.39 -19.49 11.72
C GLY A 121 4.36 -20.63 11.40
N MET A 122 5.65 -20.33 11.23
CA MET A 122 6.68 -21.33 11.01
C MET A 122 6.83 -22.28 12.20
N LEU A 123 6.83 -21.76 13.43
CA LEU A 123 6.87 -22.58 14.65
C LEU A 123 5.65 -23.50 14.77
N LEU A 124 4.46 -22.99 14.46
CA LEU A 124 3.22 -23.77 14.44
C LEU A 124 3.29 -24.90 13.41
N LEU A 125 3.80 -24.62 12.20
CA LEU A 125 4.01 -25.63 11.17
C LEU A 125 4.98 -26.72 11.65
N LEU A 126 6.09 -26.35 12.28
CA LEU A 126 7.04 -27.32 12.84
C LEU A 126 6.39 -28.20 13.92
N ALA A 127 5.58 -27.61 14.81
CA ALA A 127 4.85 -28.34 15.83
C ALA A 127 3.86 -29.35 15.22
N GLN A 128 3.10 -28.93 14.20
CA GLN A 128 2.15 -29.80 13.48
C GLN A 128 2.86 -30.97 12.80
N VAL A 129 3.98 -30.71 12.12
CA VAL A 129 4.77 -31.77 11.49
C VAL A 129 5.29 -32.75 12.55
N GLN A 130 5.77 -32.25 13.69
CA GLN A 130 6.29 -33.10 14.77
C GLN A 130 5.21 -34.03 15.36
N VAL A 131 3.98 -33.55 15.51
CA VAL A 131 2.83 -34.38 15.93
C VAL A 131 2.53 -35.48 14.89
N GLY A 132 2.55 -35.13 13.60
CA GLY A 132 2.32 -36.08 12.49
C GLY A 132 3.42 -37.14 12.32
N MET A 133 4.65 -36.89 12.82
CA MET A 133 5.77 -37.82 12.67
C MET A 133 5.55 -39.18 13.36
N ARG A 134 4.77 -39.25 14.45
CA ARG A 134 4.45 -40.53 15.13
C ARG A 134 3.66 -41.47 14.21
N GLN A 135 2.69 -40.91 13.49
CA GLN A 135 1.85 -41.68 12.57
C GLN A 135 2.66 -42.08 11.32
N ARG A 136 3.48 -41.16 10.79
CA ARG A 136 4.39 -41.48 9.67
C ARG A 136 5.42 -42.55 10.04
N HIS A 137 5.91 -42.60 11.27
CA HIS A 137 6.87 -43.62 11.69
C HIS A 137 6.31 -45.05 11.51
N GLN A 138 5.02 -45.25 11.79
CA GLN A 138 4.37 -46.55 11.60
C GLN A 138 4.27 -46.93 10.11
N GLU A 139 3.89 -45.97 9.25
CA GLU A 139 3.85 -46.17 7.79
C GLU A 139 5.24 -46.47 7.21
N LEU A 140 6.27 -45.76 7.69
CA LEU A 140 7.66 -45.94 7.27
C LEU A 140 8.21 -47.33 7.62
N VAL A 141 7.82 -47.88 8.77
CA VAL A 141 8.18 -49.24 9.19
C VAL A 141 7.56 -50.28 8.26
N VAL A 142 6.28 -50.13 7.90
CA VAL A 142 5.60 -51.02 6.94
C VAL A 142 6.29 -50.98 5.57
N TRP A 143 6.60 -49.79 5.06
CA TRP A 143 7.29 -49.63 3.77
C TRP A 143 8.68 -50.23 3.78
N ARG A 144 9.36 -50.19 4.93
CA ARG A 144 10.66 -50.81 5.09
C ARG A 144 10.60 -52.33 5.14
N THR A 145 9.55 -52.91 5.72
CA THR A 145 9.32 -54.36 5.65
C THR A 145 9.06 -54.84 4.22
N LEU A 146 8.55 -53.96 3.35
CA LEU A 146 8.38 -54.19 1.92
C LEU A 146 9.66 -53.91 1.08
N GLY A 147 10.78 -53.56 1.72
CA GLY A 147 12.08 -53.37 1.06
C GLY A 147 12.37 -51.94 0.60
N ALA A 148 11.59 -50.93 0.99
CA ALA A 148 11.85 -49.55 0.60
C ALA A 148 13.15 -49.00 1.21
N GLY A 149 14.02 -48.46 0.35
CA GLY A 149 15.30 -47.88 0.76
C GLY A 149 15.18 -46.50 1.42
N LYS A 150 16.11 -46.18 2.35
CA LYS A 150 16.15 -44.89 3.08
C LYS A 150 16.22 -43.65 2.16
N LYS A 151 16.80 -43.79 0.96
CA LYS A 151 16.87 -42.71 -0.05
C LYS A 151 15.51 -42.41 -0.67
N LEU A 152 14.77 -43.44 -1.10
CA LEU A 152 13.45 -43.28 -1.70
C LEU A 152 12.51 -42.54 -0.74
N LEU A 153 12.54 -42.95 0.53
CA LEU A 153 11.67 -42.44 1.57
C LEU A 153 11.96 -40.96 1.88
N ARG A 154 13.24 -40.56 1.90
CA ARG A 154 13.62 -39.16 2.12
C ARG A 154 13.17 -38.28 0.94
N THR A 155 13.31 -38.78 -0.29
CA THR A 155 12.91 -38.04 -1.50
C THR A 155 11.40 -37.87 -1.57
N THR A 156 10.62 -38.92 -1.28
CA THR A 156 9.15 -38.83 -1.25
C THR A 156 8.67 -37.80 -0.23
N LEU A 157 9.22 -37.82 0.99
CA LEU A 157 8.87 -36.85 2.03
C LEU A 157 9.19 -35.41 1.60
N TRP A 158 10.36 -35.21 1.00
CA TRP A 158 10.82 -33.90 0.53
C TRP A 158 9.94 -33.36 -0.61
N CYS A 159 9.54 -34.22 -1.56
CA CYS A 159 8.63 -33.88 -2.64
C CYS A 159 7.24 -33.50 -2.13
N GLU A 160 6.71 -34.21 -1.14
CA GLU A 160 5.39 -33.94 -0.58
C GLU A 160 5.35 -32.57 0.11
N PHE A 161 6.32 -32.27 0.98
CA PHE A 161 6.41 -30.95 1.62
C PHE A 161 6.72 -29.82 0.63
N ALA A 162 7.49 -30.10 -0.42
CA ALA A 162 7.72 -29.13 -1.50
C ALA A 162 6.41 -28.82 -2.27
N MET A 163 5.61 -29.83 -2.60
CA MET A 163 4.31 -29.62 -3.27
C MET A 163 3.33 -28.86 -2.37
N LEU A 164 3.24 -29.21 -1.08
CA LEU A 164 2.40 -28.47 -0.13
C LEU A 164 2.82 -27.00 -0.02
N GLY A 165 4.13 -26.72 0.01
CA GLY A 165 4.66 -25.36 0.05
C GLY A 165 4.41 -24.58 -1.22
N PHE A 166 4.52 -25.24 -2.38
CA PHE A 166 4.22 -24.63 -3.67
C PHE A 166 2.74 -24.24 -3.78
N VAL A 167 1.83 -25.16 -3.45
CA VAL A 167 0.38 -24.91 -3.48
C VAL A 167 -0.01 -23.82 -2.50
N SER A 168 0.51 -23.86 -1.27
CA SER A 168 0.24 -22.82 -0.28
C SER A 168 0.77 -21.46 -0.72
N GLY A 169 1.96 -21.39 -1.32
CA GLY A 169 2.51 -20.14 -1.84
C GLY A 169 1.75 -19.60 -3.05
N LEU A 170 1.20 -20.47 -3.90
CA LEU A 170 0.31 -20.08 -5.00
C LEU A 170 -1.00 -19.45 -4.47
N VAL A 171 -1.62 -20.07 -3.47
CA VAL A 171 -2.81 -19.52 -2.81
C VAL A 171 -2.49 -18.17 -2.15
N ALA A 172 -1.33 -18.05 -1.51
CA ALA A 172 -0.88 -16.79 -0.93
C ALA A 172 -0.67 -15.69 -1.99
N ALA A 173 -0.09 -16.03 -3.15
CA ALA A 173 0.10 -15.09 -4.26
C ALA A 173 -1.24 -14.56 -4.80
N ILE A 174 -2.21 -15.46 -5.03
CA ILE A 174 -3.56 -15.09 -5.46
C ILE A 174 -4.25 -14.20 -4.41
N GLY A 175 -4.13 -14.56 -3.13
CA GLY A 175 -4.70 -13.76 -2.04
C GLY A 175 -4.08 -12.36 -1.94
N ALA A 176 -2.76 -12.25 -2.09
CA ALA A 176 -2.06 -10.97 -2.06
C ALA A 176 -2.43 -10.09 -3.27
N GLU A 177 -2.46 -10.67 -4.47
CA GLU A 177 -2.81 -9.94 -5.69
C GLU A 177 -4.27 -9.48 -5.68
N THR A 178 -5.20 -10.34 -5.22
CA THR A 178 -6.61 -9.95 -5.11
C THR A 178 -6.81 -8.83 -4.08
N ALA A 179 -6.15 -8.90 -2.92
CA ALA A 179 -6.18 -7.82 -1.95
C ALA A 179 -5.61 -6.52 -2.52
N LEU A 180 -4.48 -6.59 -3.24
CA LEU A 180 -3.86 -5.43 -3.88
C LEU A 180 -4.77 -4.83 -4.97
N ALA A 181 -5.37 -5.67 -5.81
CA ALA A 181 -6.28 -5.25 -6.87
C ALA A 181 -7.52 -4.53 -6.30
N VAL A 182 -8.06 -5.03 -5.19
CA VAL A 182 -9.18 -4.38 -4.49
C VAL A 182 -8.76 -3.03 -3.92
N LEU A 183 -7.59 -2.94 -3.25
CA LEU A 183 -7.09 -1.66 -2.74
C LEU A 183 -6.89 -0.64 -3.88
N GLN A 184 -6.18 -1.03 -4.94
CA GLN A 184 -5.87 -0.13 -6.06
C GLN A 184 -7.13 0.37 -6.77
N SER A 185 -8.12 -0.51 -7.01
CA SER A 185 -9.32 -0.17 -7.76
C SER A 185 -10.44 0.50 -6.95
N LYS A 186 -10.54 0.23 -5.64
CA LYS A 186 -11.65 0.74 -4.80
C LYS A 186 -11.27 1.87 -3.86
N VAL A 187 -9.99 1.96 -3.47
CA VAL A 187 -9.55 2.92 -2.46
C VAL A 187 -8.69 4.02 -3.08
N PHE A 188 -7.82 3.67 -4.02
CA PHE A 188 -6.80 4.60 -4.53
C PHE A 188 -6.99 5.05 -5.99
N ASP A 189 -7.98 4.52 -6.71
CA ASP A 189 -8.26 4.83 -8.13
C ASP A 189 -7.02 4.73 -9.06
N PHE A 190 -6.05 3.86 -8.72
CA PHE A 190 -4.86 3.63 -9.54
C PHE A 190 -5.11 2.56 -10.61
N PRO A 191 -4.43 2.65 -11.77
CA PRO A 191 -4.45 1.56 -12.75
C PRO A 191 -3.89 0.29 -12.12
N TRP A 192 -4.56 -0.85 -12.35
CA TRP A 192 -4.11 -2.14 -11.84
C TRP A 192 -2.80 -2.54 -12.52
N GLU A 193 -1.73 -2.60 -11.75
CA GLU A 193 -0.42 -3.05 -12.21
C GLU A 193 -0.06 -4.37 -11.50
N PRO A 194 -0.32 -5.53 -12.15
CA PRO A 194 0.04 -6.82 -11.59
C PRO A 194 1.57 -6.98 -11.52
N ASP A 195 2.08 -7.24 -10.32
CA ASP A 195 3.49 -7.56 -10.11
C ASP A 195 3.76 -9.05 -10.32
N TRP A 196 4.27 -9.40 -11.51
CA TRP A 196 4.66 -10.76 -11.88
C TRP A 196 5.72 -11.37 -10.96
N ARG A 197 6.48 -10.55 -10.22
CA ARG A 197 7.50 -11.03 -9.28
C ARG A 197 6.87 -11.75 -8.10
N LEU A 198 5.71 -11.29 -7.62
CA LEU A 198 5.00 -11.93 -6.50
C LEU A 198 4.60 -13.36 -6.83
N TRP A 199 4.18 -13.60 -8.07
CA TRP A 199 3.79 -14.92 -8.58
C TRP A 199 4.94 -15.93 -8.61
N ILE A 200 6.18 -15.49 -8.68
CA ILE A 200 7.35 -16.38 -8.67
C ILE A 200 7.93 -16.47 -7.26
N VAL A 201 8.09 -15.33 -6.59
CA VAL A 201 8.76 -15.26 -5.29
C VAL A 201 7.97 -15.99 -4.22
N LEU A 202 6.65 -15.79 -4.11
CA LEU A 202 5.85 -16.40 -3.04
C LEU A 202 5.73 -17.93 -3.15
N PRO A 203 5.41 -18.52 -4.33
CA PRO A 203 5.36 -19.97 -4.48
C PRO A 203 6.73 -20.63 -4.30
N CYS A 204 7.80 -20.03 -4.85
CA CYS A 204 9.15 -20.56 -4.70
C CYS A 204 9.66 -20.45 -3.25
N SER A 205 9.41 -19.33 -2.55
CA SER A 205 9.81 -19.18 -1.15
C SER A 205 9.04 -20.12 -0.23
N GLY A 206 7.73 -20.28 -0.46
CA GLY A 206 6.89 -21.22 0.29
C GLY A 206 7.34 -22.67 0.11
N ALA A 207 7.61 -23.07 -1.14
CA ALA A 207 8.15 -24.39 -1.47
C ALA A 207 9.51 -24.63 -0.80
N LEU A 208 10.44 -23.68 -0.89
CA LEU A 208 11.77 -23.80 -0.28
C LEU A 208 11.70 -23.91 1.25
N LEU A 209 10.94 -23.05 1.91
CA LEU A 209 10.84 -23.02 3.38
C LEU A 209 10.26 -24.32 3.93
N LEU A 210 9.13 -24.80 3.38
CA LEU A 210 8.52 -26.06 3.84
C LEU A 210 9.37 -27.27 3.50
N SER A 211 10.02 -27.26 2.34
CA SER A 211 10.89 -28.35 1.91
C SER A 211 12.16 -28.46 2.78
N LEU A 212 12.76 -27.34 3.18
CA LEU A 212 13.88 -27.30 4.14
C LEU A 212 13.45 -27.78 5.53
N CYS A 213 12.31 -27.33 6.05
CA CYS A 213 11.79 -27.76 7.35
C CYS A 213 11.45 -29.27 7.35
N GLY A 214 10.74 -29.76 6.33
CA GLY A 214 10.39 -31.18 6.20
C GLY A 214 11.63 -32.08 5.98
N GLY A 215 12.59 -31.61 5.18
CA GLY A 215 13.85 -32.31 4.94
C GLY A 215 14.75 -32.41 6.18
N TRP A 216 14.82 -31.34 6.96
CA TRP A 216 15.60 -31.31 8.21
C TRP A 216 15.00 -32.21 9.29
N LEU A 217 13.67 -32.17 9.47
CA LEU A 217 12.96 -33.06 10.39
C LEU A 217 13.06 -34.53 9.96
N GLY A 218 12.89 -34.84 8.67
CA GLY A 218 13.06 -36.19 8.14
C GLY A 218 14.49 -36.73 8.28
N ALA A 219 15.50 -35.88 8.10
CA ALA A 219 16.90 -36.24 8.32
C ALA A 219 17.23 -36.49 9.81
N ARG A 220 16.61 -35.73 10.72
CA ARG A 220 16.73 -35.95 12.17
C ARG A 220 16.10 -37.28 12.59
N LEU A 221 14.93 -37.63 12.03
CA LEU A 221 14.24 -38.88 12.32
C LEU A 221 15.07 -40.12 11.91
N LEU A 222 15.77 -40.04 10.78
CA LEU A 222 16.62 -41.13 10.26
C LEU A 222 17.99 -41.22 10.94
N LYS A 223 18.47 -40.13 11.59
CA LYS A 223 19.72 -40.08 12.37
C LYS A 223 19.53 -40.44 13.84
N GLY A 224 18.32 -40.30 14.39
CA GLY A 224 18.00 -40.78 15.74
C GLY A 224 18.19 -42.30 15.82
N LYS A 225 19.07 -42.76 16.71
CA LYS A 225 19.31 -44.16 17.03
C LYS A 225 18.00 -44.83 17.48
N ALA A 226 17.26 -45.39 16.53
CA ALA A 226 16.24 -46.41 16.72
C ALA A 226 16.27 -47.35 15.50
N LEU A 227 17.47 -47.82 15.21
CA LEU A 227 17.78 -49.03 14.45
C LEU A 227 18.87 -49.77 15.20
#